data_AF-A0A9J6DNN4-F1
#
_entry.id   AF-A0A9J6DNN4-F1
#
_cell.length_a   1.000
_cell.length_b   1.000
_cell.length_c   1.000
_cell.angle_alpha   90.00
_cell.angle_beta   90.00
_cell.angle_gamma   90.00
#
_symmetry.space_group_name_H-M   'P 1'
#
loop_
_entity.id
_entity.type
_entity.pdbx_description
1 polymer ?
#
loop_
_entity_poly.entity_id
_entity_poly.type
_entity_poly.pdbx_seq_one_letter_code
_entity_poly.pdbx_strand_id
1 'polypeptide(L)'
;MAGEGELSDGHHDIIVRYLKFSKSQRAQRLKVIDKSFDDVKHARLLEETYTSEEVQQILDDLCAVVRAEVESELINVSHANVVLLRQLCKQAEQWHLQLQADISELEDG
;
A
#
# COMPACT_ATOMS: atom_id res chain seq x y z
N MET A 1 -3.05 35.36 -5.59
CA MET A 1 -2.92 35.18 -4.13
C MET A 1 -3.82 34.01 -3.79
N ALA A 2 -3.26 32.82 -3.56
CA ALA A 2 -4.07 31.68 -3.13
C ALA A 2 -4.66 32.01 -1.75
N GLY A 3 -5.96 31.75 -1.58
CA GLY A 3 -6.64 31.96 -0.30
C GLY A 3 -6.08 31.03 0.77
N GLU A 4 -6.08 31.48 2.03
CA GLU A 4 -5.76 30.62 3.17
C GLU A 4 -6.61 29.33 3.08
N GLY A 5 -5.94 28.19 2.93
CA GLY A 5 -6.57 26.87 2.83
C GLY A 5 -6.45 26.17 1.46
N GLU A 6 -6.10 26.87 0.38
CA GLU A 6 -5.91 26.23 -0.93
C GLU A 6 -4.43 25.92 -1.21
N LEU A 7 -4.15 24.66 -1.54
CA LEU A 7 -2.83 24.21 -1.97
C LEU A 7 -2.44 24.88 -3.29
N SER A 8 -1.15 25.22 -3.45
CA SER A 8 -0.64 25.68 -4.74
C SER A 8 -0.77 24.60 -5.83
N ASP A 9 -0.83 25.01 -7.10
CA ASP A 9 -0.88 24.08 -8.24
C ASP A 9 0.26 23.04 -8.19
N GLY A 10 1.45 23.46 -7.76
CA GLY A 10 2.60 22.57 -7.60
C GLY A 10 2.41 21.54 -6.48
N HIS A 11 1.86 21.94 -5.34
CA HIS A 11 1.55 21.00 -4.25
C HIS A 11 0.38 20.07 -4.61
N HIS A 12 -0.63 20.59 -5.32
CA HIS A 12 -1.72 19.79 -5.85
C HIS A 12 -1.22 18.70 -6.81
N ASP A 13 -0.34 19.05 -7.75
CA ASP A 13 0.24 18.09 -8.69
C ASP A 13 1.09 17.01 -8.00
N ILE A 14 1.84 17.36 -6.94
CA ILE A 14 2.55 16.36 -6.10
C ILE A 14 1.56 15.34 -5.51
N ILE A 15 0.45 15.80 -4.92
CA ILE A 15 -0.57 14.92 -4.34
C ILE A 15 -1.20 14.03 -5.41
N VAL A 16 -1.58 14.59 -6.56
CA VAL A 16 -2.18 13.82 -7.66
C VAL A 16 -1.22 12.75 -8.18
N ARG A 17 0.08 13.05 -8.31
CA ARG A 17 1.10 12.07 -8.71
C ARG A 17 1.26 10.97 -7.68
N TYR A 18 1.28 11.32 -6.39
CA TYR A 18 1.35 10.33 -5.31
C TYR A 18 0.11 9.43 -5.29
N LEU A 19 -1.10 9.96 -5.47
CA LEU A 19 -2.33 9.18 -5.56
C LEU A 19 -2.29 8.19 -6.74
N LYS A 20 -1.81 8.62 -7.91
CA LYS A 20 -1.61 7.74 -9.08
C LYS A 20 -0.59 6.65 -8.79
N PHE A 21 0.53 7.00 -8.16
CA PHE A 21 1.56 6.05 -7.73
C PHE A 21 0.98 5.00 -6.76
N SER A 22 0.32 5.42 -5.68
CA SER A 22 -0.31 4.53 -4.70
C SER A 22 -1.35 3.60 -5.34
N LYS A 23 -2.19 4.13 -6.25
CA LYS A 23 -3.14 3.32 -7.02
C LYS A 23 -2.45 2.25 -7.87
N SER A 24 -1.36 2.62 -8.55
CA SER A 24 -0.59 1.68 -9.38
C SER A 24 0.03 0.56 -8.54
N GLN A 25 0.63 0.92 -7.39
CA GLN A 25 1.22 -0.06 -6.47
C GLN A 25 0.18 -1.06 -5.98
N ARG A 26 -0.98 -0.57 -5.53
CA ARG A 26 -2.09 -1.43 -5.09
C ARG A 26 -2.61 -2.34 -6.19
N ALA A 27 -2.78 -1.82 -7.40
CA ALA A 27 -3.19 -2.63 -8.55
C ALA A 27 -2.17 -3.73 -8.88
N GLN A 28 -0.87 -3.47 -8.71
CA GLN A 28 0.16 -4.49 -8.91
C GLN A 28 0.12 -5.57 -7.83
N ARG A 29 -0.10 -5.18 -6.56
CA ARG A 29 -0.13 -6.12 -5.44
C ARG A 29 -1.37 -7.01 -5.46
N LEU A 30 -2.52 -6.48 -5.83
CA LEU A 30 -3.73 -7.30 -6.05
C LEU A 30 -3.49 -8.39 -7.11
N LYS A 31 -2.76 -8.09 -8.20
CA LYS A 31 -2.41 -9.11 -9.19
C LYS A 31 -1.51 -10.22 -8.62
N VAL A 32 -0.64 -9.89 -7.66
CA VAL A 32 0.20 -10.88 -6.99
C VAL A 32 -0.66 -11.79 -6.13
N ILE A 33 -1.61 -11.21 -5.37
CA ILE A 33 -2.58 -11.98 -4.59
C ILE A 33 -3.41 -12.90 -5.51
N ASP A 34 -4.01 -12.36 -6.58
CA ASP A 34 -4.78 -13.15 -7.55
C ASP A 34 -3.96 -14.33 -8.10
N LYS A 35 -2.70 -14.06 -8.43
CA LYS A 35 -1.77 -15.09 -8.89
C LYS A 35 -1.51 -16.16 -7.82
N SER A 36 -1.36 -15.79 -6.54
CA SER A 36 -1.19 -16.78 -5.46
C SER A 36 -2.37 -17.75 -5.36
N PHE A 37 -3.60 -17.26 -5.57
CA PHE A 37 -4.78 -18.13 -5.63
C PHE A 37 -4.75 -19.05 -6.85
N ASP A 38 -4.38 -18.52 -8.02
CA ASP A 38 -4.27 -19.33 -9.22
C ASP A 38 -3.15 -20.37 -9.11
N ASP A 39 -2.00 -20.02 -8.54
CA ASP A 39 -0.90 -20.94 -8.30
C ASP A 39 -1.35 -22.11 -7.39
N VAL A 40 -2.14 -21.85 -6.34
CA VAL A 40 -2.74 -22.91 -5.50
C VAL A 40 -3.71 -23.79 -6.29
N LYS A 41 -4.59 -23.21 -7.11
CA LYS A 41 -5.51 -24.00 -7.95
C LYS A 41 -4.77 -24.93 -8.90
N HIS A 42 -3.71 -24.45 -9.54
CA HIS A 42 -2.97 -25.21 -10.55
C HIS A 42 -1.91 -26.15 -9.98
N ALA A 43 -1.44 -25.93 -8.74
CA ALA A 43 -0.39 -26.75 -8.13
C ALA A 43 -0.92 -27.70 -7.05
N ARG A 44 -2.06 -27.39 -6.41
CA ARG A 44 -2.54 -28.13 -5.23
C ARG A 44 -3.96 -28.66 -5.32
N LEU A 45 -4.81 -28.10 -6.19
CA LEU A 45 -6.19 -28.56 -6.43
C LEU A 45 -6.29 -29.43 -7.70
N LEU A 46 -5.54 -30.54 -7.72
CA LEU A 46 -5.40 -31.46 -8.86
C LEU A 46 -6.17 -32.78 -8.71
N GLU A 47 -6.60 -33.12 -7.49
CA GLU A 47 -7.27 -34.38 -7.20
C GLU A 47 -8.78 -34.27 -7.37
N GLU A 48 -9.44 -35.38 -7.70
CA GLU A 48 -10.91 -35.43 -7.85
C GLU A 48 -11.64 -35.33 -6.50
N THR A 49 -11.00 -35.77 -5.41
CA THR A 49 -11.56 -35.78 -4.07
C THR A 49 -10.53 -35.35 -3.04
N TYR A 50 -10.94 -34.52 -2.08
CA TYR A 50 -10.12 -34.09 -0.96
C TYR A 50 -10.79 -34.44 0.36
N THR A 51 -9.98 -34.80 1.35
CA THR A 51 -10.40 -34.85 2.75
C THR A 51 -10.56 -33.44 3.31
N SER A 52 -11.35 -33.30 4.38
CA SER A 52 -11.52 -32.01 5.06
C SER A 52 -10.20 -31.45 5.60
N GLU A 53 -9.28 -32.31 6.02
CA GLU A 53 -7.97 -31.94 6.57
C GLU A 53 -7.05 -31.37 5.49
N GLU A 54 -7.04 -31.98 4.30
CA GLU A 54 -6.26 -31.47 3.15
C GLU A 54 -6.77 -30.12 2.68
N VAL A 55 -8.10 -29.93 2.61
CA VAL A 55 -8.69 -28.63 2.25
C VAL A 55 -8.32 -27.57 3.28
N GLN A 56 -8.41 -27.87 4.58
CA GLN A 56 -7.98 -26.94 5.64
C GLN A 56 -6.50 -26.55 5.47
N GLN A 57 -5.62 -27.52 5.27
CA GLN A 57 -4.19 -27.23 5.09
C GLN A 57 -3.92 -26.36 3.86
N ILE A 58 -4.60 -26.61 2.73
CA ILE A 58 -4.45 -25.79 1.52
C ILE A 58 -4.89 -24.34 1.79
N LEU A 59 -5.98 -24.15 2.51
CA LEU A 59 -6.48 -22.82 2.87
C LEU A 59 -5.57 -22.10 3.86
N ASP A 60 -5.03 -22.81 4.85
CA ASP A 60 -4.09 -22.25 5.84
C ASP A 60 -2.80 -21.80 5.16
N ASP A 61 -2.26 -22.61 4.25
CA ASP A 61 -1.05 -22.26 3.50
C ASP A 61 -1.28 -21.06 2.59
N LEU A 62 -2.42 -21.00 1.90
CA LEU A 62 -2.79 -19.85 1.07
C LEU A 62 -2.99 -18.59 1.93
N CYS A 63 -3.63 -18.71 3.10
CA CYS A 63 -3.79 -17.61 4.04
C CYS A 63 -2.45 -17.07 4.50
N ALA A 64 -1.48 -17.93 4.82
CA ALA A 64 -0.13 -17.51 5.20
C ALA A 64 0.56 -16.70 4.08
N VAL A 65 0.45 -17.16 2.82
CA VAL A 65 1.01 -16.44 1.65
C VAL A 65 0.33 -15.08 1.47
N VAL A 66 -1.00 -15.03 1.49
CA VAL A 66 -1.75 -13.78 1.31
C VAL A 66 -1.43 -12.79 2.42
N ARG A 67 -1.35 -13.24 3.67
CA ARG A 67 -0.96 -12.38 4.81
C ARG A 67 0.42 -11.79 4.62
N ALA A 68 1.40 -12.58 4.16
CA ALA A 68 2.75 -12.09 3.91
C ALA A 68 2.78 -11.03 2.78
N GLU A 69 2.02 -11.23 1.70
CA GLU A 69 1.91 -10.25 0.62
C GLU A 69 1.29 -8.93 1.09
N VAL A 70 0.20 -9.02 1.87
CA VAL A 70 -0.47 -7.84 2.44
C VAL A 70 0.46 -7.10 3.41
N GLU A 71 1.13 -7.82 4.32
CA GLU A 71 2.08 -7.22 5.26
C GLU A 71 3.22 -6.52 4.53
N SER A 72 3.78 -7.14 3.49
CA SER A 72 4.79 -6.53 2.63
C SER A 72 4.28 -5.25 1.97
N GLU A 73 3.05 -5.23 1.47
CA GLU A 73 2.46 -4.03 0.89
C GLU A 73 2.31 -2.90 1.93
N LEU A 74 1.80 -3.19 3.12
CA LEU A 74 1.64 -2.20 4.20
C LEU A 74 2.98 -1.57 4.60
N ILE A 75 4.03 -2.39 4.71
CA ILE A 75 5.40 -1.92 4.98
C ILE A 75 5.89 -1.01 3.85
N ASN A 76 5.68 -1.42 2.59
CA ASN A 76 6.11 -0.65 1.42
C ASN A 76 5.40 0.71 1.32
N VAL A 77 4.10 0.77 1.61
CA VAL A 77 3.32 2.02 1.66
C VAL A 77 3.90 2.95 2.74
N SER A 78 4.13 2.40 3.94
CA SER A 78 4.69 3.17 5.06
C SER A 78 6.07 3.75 4.72
N HIS A 79 6.94 2.93 4.11
CA HIS A 79 8.26 3.37 3.66
C HIS A 79 8.16 4.46 2.58
N ALA A 80 7.29 4.31 1.58
CA ALA A 80 7.09 5.33 0.55
C ALA A 80 6.63 6.67 1.15
N ASN A 81 5.75 6.62 2.15
CA ASN A 81 5.26 7.81 2.86
C ASN A 81 6.39 8.52 3.62
N VAL A 82 7.19 7.76 4.37
CA VAL A 82 8.35 8.32 5.09
C VAL A 82 9.36 8.95 4.11
N VAL A 83 9.58 8.34 2.95
CA VAL A 83 10.45 8.91 1.91
C VAL A 83 9.89 10.23 1.39
N LEU A 84 8.59 10.31 1.11
CA LEU A 84 7.93 11.54 0.66
C LEU A 84 7.99 12.64 1.73
N LEU A 85 7.62 12.31 2.98
CA LEU A 85 7.69 13.24 4.11
C LEU A 85 9.12 13.80 4.27
N ARG A 86 10.14 12.93 4.21
CA ARG A 86 11.53 13.35 4.27
C ARG A 86 11.91 14.32 3.14
N GLN A 87 11.40 14.11 1.93
CA GLN A 87 11.65 15.03 0.81
C GLN A 87 10.98 16.40 1.03
N LEU A 88 9.77 16.42 1.59
CA LEU A 88 9.05 17.66 1.90
C LEU A 88 9.72 18.42 3.05
N CYS A 89 10.07 17.74 4.15
CA CYS A 89 10.80 18.38 5.26
C CYS A 89 12.16 18.92 4.82
N LYS A 90 12.92 18.19 3.99
CA LYS A 90 14.19 18.70 3.45
C LYS A 90 14.02 19.97 2.61
N GLN A 91 12.94 20.07 1.83
CA GLN A 91 12.65 21.30 1.09
C GLN A 91 12.27 22.43 2.04
N ALA A 92 11.42 22.18 3.05
CA ALA A 92 11.06 23.19 4.04
C ALA A 92 12.30 23.75 4.79
N GLU A 93 13.22 22.88 5.20
CA GLU A 93 14.48 23.27 5.84
C GLU A 93 15.36 24.18 4.97
N GLN A 94 15.37 23.98 3.64
CA GLN A 94 16.10 24.88 2.72
C GLN A 94 15.57 26.31 2.72
N TRP A 95 14.32 26.50 3.12
CA TRP A 95 13.65 27.80 3.23
C TRP A 95 13.45 28.24 4.68
N HIS A 96 14.06 27.55 5.64
CA HIS A 96 13.89 27.80 7.08
C HIS A 96 12.42 27.75 7.55
N LEU A 97 11.60 26.92 6.89
CA LEU A 97 10.20 26.69 7.26
C LEU A 97 10.10 25.51 8.23
N GLN A 98 9.32 25.68 9.30
CA GLN A 98 8.95 24.59 10.19
C GLN A 98 7.56 24.08 9.82
N LEU A 99 7.51 22.89 9.20
CA LEU A 99 6.26 22.20 8.94
C LEU A 99 5.71 21.61 10.24
N GLN A 100 4.42 21.78 10.47
CA GLN A 100 3.68 21.09 11.52
C GLN A 100 2.67 20.15 10.87
N ALA A 101 2.64 18.91 11.33
CA ALA A 101 1.64 17.93 10.92
C ALA A 101 0.83 17.55 12.15
N ASP A 102 -0.49 17.67 12.06
CA ASP A 102 -1.38 17.11 13.07
C ASP A 102 -1.60 15.64 12.75
N ILE A 103 -1.04 14.75 13.58
CA ILE A 103 -1.15 13.32 13.40
C ILE A 103 -2.54 12.81 13.79
N SER A 104 -3.29 13.55 14.62
CA SER A 104 -4.64 13.15 15.01
C SER A 104 -5.60 13.10 13.82
N GLU A 105 -5.40 13.95 12.81
CA GLU A 105 -6.18 13.92 11.57
C GLU A 105 -5.98 12.62 10.75
N LEU A 106 -4.93 11.83 11.03
CA LEU A 106 -4.71 10.55 10.36
C LEU A 106 -5.53 9.40 10.96
N GLU A 107 -6.00 9.55 12.20
CA GLU A 107 -6.78 8.51 12.91
C GLU A 107 -8.26 8.50 12.50
N ASP A 108 -8.75 9.62 11.95
CA ASP A 108 -10.15 9.82 11.55
C ASP A 108 -10.45 9.49 10.07
N GLY A 109 -9.46 8.96 9.32
CA GLY A 109 -9.49 8.75 7.86
C GLY A 109 -9.75 7.32 7.37
#